data_AF-A0A838W8V7-F1
#
_entry.id   AF-A0A838W8V7-F1
#
_cell.length_a   1.000
_cell.length_b   1.000
_cell.length_c   1.000
_cell.angle_alpha   90.00
_cell.angle_beta   90.00
_cell.angle_gamma   90.00
#
_symmetry.space_group_name_H-M   'P 1'
#
loop_
_entity.id
_entity.type
_entity.pdbx_description
1 polymer ?
#
loop_
_entity_poly.entity_id
_entity_poly.type
_entity_poly.pdbx_seq_one_letter_code
_entity_poly.pdbx_strand_id
1 'polypeptide(L)'
;MMDPTPHDPDAMQLSLDVFLRDILPEIKLSLGELIDRENARTLPGRYARLLPETLLAVNLRPDAAETLTPIAAEIERELTDSCTRHGSLYDRVYRVQLRRSDDRDAPLFAISAHAGHDLAEPPPLEPDTPASSEPSVATAHAPAGPLPALPLADPDATRAEGAGGAFGWEAGRWMLVVENEQGEEQEVFRLTEPFTTVGRRSDDPMLRVTVGLSGVPHVSRRQLALLWDEEAGEPAFHVYNLGLNPLHVGGREVPGARVGRATVRYEEIEDAHVARVDPGESVRIGDRGPTLRVEEVPAPAEDPDATRYE
;
A
#
# COMPACT_ATOMS: atom_id res chain seq x y z
N MET A 1 22.57 -49.45 -28.96
CA MET A 1 21.26 -49.05 -28.41
C MET A 1 21.57 -47.87 -27.50
N MET A 2 21.54 -46.66 -28.06
CA MET A 2 21.73 -45.41 -27.32
C MET A 2 20.35 -44.77 -27.22
N ASP A 3 19.83 -44.64 -26.01
CA ASP A 3 18.73 -43.74 -25.73
C ASP A 3 19.31 -42.31 -25.66
N PRO A 4 18.84 -41.37 -26.49
CA PRO A 4 19.06 -39.97 -26.25
C PRO A 4 18.16 -39.52 -25.10
N THR A 5 18.77 -38.91 -24.09
CA THR A 5 18.13 -38.18 -23.00
C THR A 5 17.03 -37.28 -23.54
N PRO A 6 15.81 -37.26 -22.96
CA PRO A 6 14.85 -36.23 -23.31
C PRO A 6 15.38 -34.89 -22.78
N HIS A 7 15.67 -33.97 -23.70
CA HIS A 7 15.73 -32.55 -23.39
C HIS A 7 14.33 -32.13 -22.97
N ASP A 8 14.19 -31.76 -21.70
CA ASP A 8 13.03 -31.02 -21.20
C ASP A 8 13.13 -29.58 -21.72
N PRO A 9 12.20 -29.10 -22.57
CA PRO A 9 12.12 -27.69 -22.94
C PRO A 9 11.35 -26.93 -21.84
N ASP A 10 11.83 -25.74 -21.48
CA ASP A 10 11.15 -24.74 -20.65
C ASP A 10 11.25 -24.81 -19.11
N ALA A 11 12.43 -25.15 -18.59
CA ALA A 11 12.90 -24.56 -17.33
C ALA A 11 14.13 -23.69 -17.61
N MET A 12 13.92 -22.56 -18.29
CA MET A 12 14.98 -21.56 -18.48
C MET A 12 15.24 -20.90 -17.12
N GLN A 13 16.07 -21.54 -16.28
CA GLN A 13 16.52 -20.98 -15.01
C GLN A 13 17.18 -19.64 -15.29
N LEU A 14 16.59 -18.59 -14.72
CA LEU A 14 17.12 -17.24 -14.82
C LEU A 14 18.47 -17.18 -14.13
N SER A 15 19.55 -17.01 -14.90
CA SER A 15 20.88 -16.88 -14.33
C SER A 15 21.08 -15.52 -13.69
N LEU A 16 21.95 -15.46 -12.68
CA LEU A 16 22.29 -14.21 -11.99
C LEU A 16 22.83 -13.15 -12.96
N ASP A 17 23.69 -13.56 -13.90
CA ASP A 17 24.26 -12.65 -14.90
C ASP A 17 23.19 -12.05 -15.82
N VAL A 18 22.20 -12.85 -16.23
CA VAL A 18 21.07 -12.37 -17.04
C VAL A 18 20.20 -11.41 -16.23
N PHE A 19 19.92 -11.74 -14.96
CA PHE A 19 19.18 -10.83 -14.09
C PHE A 19 19.88 -9.47 -13.94
N LEU A 20 21.17 -9.48 -13.62
CA LEU A 20 21.94 -8.24 -13.39
C LEU A 20 22.08 -7.39 -14.65
N ARG A 21 22.23 -8.02 -15.81
CA ARG A 21 22.42 -7.31 -17.08
C ARG A 21 21.10 -6.78 -17.66
N ASP A 22 20.05 -7.59 -17.61
CA ASP A 22 18.85 -7.33 -18.41
C ASP A 22 17.68 -6.86 -17.53
N ILE A 23 17.53 -7.38 -16.30
CA ILE A 23 16.36 -7.13 -15.45
C ILE A 23 16.59 -6.00 -14.45
N LEU A 24 17.77 -5.93 -13.83
CA LEU A 24 18.08 -4.89 -12.85
C LEU A 24 17.97 -3.45 -13.43
N PRO A 25 18.41 -3.17 -14.67
CA PRO A 25 18.19 -1.87 -15.29
C PRO A 25 16.70 -1.54 -15.50
N GLU A 26 15.89 -2.55 -15.85
CA GLU A 26 14.45 -2.39 -16.05
C GLU A 26 13.76 -2.04 -14.73
N ILE A 27 14.11 -2.72 -13.63
CA ILE A 27 13.63 -2.40 -12.28
C ILE A 27 13.96 -0.95 -11.92
N LYS A 28 15.20 -0.49 -12.16
CA LYS A 28 15.60 0.91 -11.89
C LYS A 28 14.78 1.91 -12.68
N LEU A 29 14.51 1.62 -13.96
CA LEU A 29 13.71 2.48 -14.82
C LEU A 29 12.26 2.57 -14.30
N SER A 30 11.64 1.42 -14.00
CA SER A 30 10.29 1.37 -13.44
C SER A 30 10.18 2.05 -12.07
N LEU A 31 11.22 1.96 -11.22
CA LEU A 31 11.29 2.71 -9.97
C LEU A 31 11.36 4.23 -10.21
N GLY A 32 12.17 4.69 -11.17
CA GLY A 32 12.25 6.10 -11.55
C GLY A 32 10.91 6.64 -12.05
N GLU A 33 10.26 5.93 -12.97
CA GLU A 33 8.93 6.29 -13.48
C GLU A 33 7.87 6.32 -12.37
N LEU A 34 7.95 5.39 -11.42
CA LEU A 34 7.05 5.37 -10.26
C LEU A 34 7.28 6.58 -9.36
N ILE A 35 8.53 6.93 -9.07
CA ILE A 35 8.89 8.14 -8.29
C ILE A 35 8.42 9.40 -9.00
N ASP A 36 8.63 9.52 -10.32
CA ASP A 36 8.18 10.67 -11.10
C ASP A 36 6.66 10.77 -11.10
N ARG A 37 5.95 9.65 -11.27
CA ARG A 37 4.49 9.60 -11.19
C ARG A 37 3.99 9.97 -9.80
N GLU A 38 4.62 9.44 -8.75
CA GLU A 38 4.26 9.75 -7.37
C GLU A 38 4.48 11.23 -7.07
N ASN A 39 5.50 11.87 -7.66
CA ASN A 39 5.89 13.26 -7.41
C ASN A 39 5.45 14.28 -8.45
N ALA A 40 4.73 13.86 -9.50
CA ALA A 40 4.29 14.74 -10.58
C ALA A 40 3.52 15.97 -10.09
N ARG A 41 2.88 15.88 -8.91
CA ARG A 41 2.24 17.01 -8.23
C ARG A 41 3.17 17.59 -7.18
N THR A 42 3.43 18.90 -7.23
CA THR A 42 4.24 19.60 -6.23
C THR A 42 3.53 19.66 -4.89
N LEU A 43 4.24 19.32 -3.80
CA LEU A 43 3.70 19.53 -2.46
C LEU A 43 3.90 20.98 -2.00
N PRO A 44 2.94 21.52 -1.23
CA PRO A 44 3.22 22.71 -0.42
C PRO A 44 4.48 22.49 0.43
N GLY A 45 5.43 23.42 0.38
CA GLY A 45 6.73 23.26 1.03
C GLY A 45 6.67 23.01 2.55
N ARG A 46 5.57 23.41 3.21
CA ARG A 46 5.34 23.11 4.64
C ARG A 46 5.17 21.61 4.92
N TYR A 47 4.63 20.84 3.97
CA TYR A 47 4.37 19.40 4.13
C TYR A 47 5.54 18.52 3.72
N ALA A 48 6.47 19.01 2.89
CA ALA A 48 7.61 18.23 2.41
C ALA A 48 8.42 17.62 3.57
N ARG A 49 8.57 18.38 4.66
CA ARG A 49 9.29 17.96 5.87
C ARG A 49 8.52 16.98 6.78
N LEU A 50 7.21 16.84 6.55
CA LEU A 50 6.31 16.01 7.35
C LEU A 50 5.99 14.68 6.67
N LEU A 51 6.47 14.49 5.44
CA LEU A 51 6.30 13.22 4.75
C LEU A 51 7.18 12.13 5.39
N PRO A 52 6.64 10.94 5.62
CA PRO A 52 7.45 9.80 6.00
C PRO A 52 8.34 9.34 4.84
N GLU A 53 9.39 8.57 5.16
CA GLU A 53 10.16 7.80 4.17
C GLU A 53 9.24 6.88 3.37
N THR A 54 9.33 6.88 2.04
CA THR A 54 8.54 5.99 1.18
C THR A 54 9.32 4.70 0.92
N LEU A 55 8.70 3.56 1.22
CA LEU A 55 9.27 2.25 0.91
C LEU A 55 8.72 1.73 -0.43
N LEU A 56 9.63 1.41 -1.35
CA LEU A 56 9.35 0.80 -2.64
C LEU A 56 9.63 -0.71 -2.54
N ALA A 57 8.59 -1.51 -2.44
CA ALA A 57 8.69 -2.96 -2.38
C ALA A 57 8.69 -3.54 -3.81
N VAL A 58 9.77 -4.23 -4.17
CA VAL A 58 9.94 -4.96 -5.43
C VAL A 58 9.63 -6.43 -5.14
N ASN A 59 8.42 -6.87 -5.47
CA ASN A 59 8.00 -8.26 -5.35
C ASN A 59 8.54 -9.02 -6.57
N LEU A 60 9.40 -10.01 -6.34
CA LEU A 60 10.05 -10.84 -7.35
C LEU A 60 9.38 -12.21 -7.41
N ARG A 61 9.28 -12.76 -8.62
CA ARG A 61 8.89 -14.17 -8.81
C ARG A 61 9.83 -15.11 -8.03
N PRO A 62 9.35 -16.25 -7.49
CA PRO A 62 10.16 -17.16 -6.67
C PRO A 62 11.53 -17.53 -7.22
N ASP A 63 11.64 -17.83 -8.51
CA ASP A 63 12.90 -18.20 -9.17
C ASP A 63 13.91 -17.03 -9.21
N ALA A 64 13.44 -15.81 -9.47
CA ALA A 64 14.26 -14.61 -9.44
C ALA A 64 14.71 -14.25 -8.02
N ALA A 65 13.81 -14.38 -7.05
CA ALA A 65 14.12 -14.14 -5.63
C ALA A 65 15.18 -15.13 -5.11
N GLU A 66 15.07 -16.41 -5.47
CA GLU A 66 16.06 -17.45 -5.12
C GLU A 66 17.42 -17.16 -5.76
N THR A 67 17.46 -16.76 -7.03
CA THR A 67 18.71 -16.37 -7.72
C THR A 67 19.40 -15.17 -7.06
N LEU A 68 18.64 -14.21 -6.54
CA LEU A 68 19.18 -12.99 -5.90
C LEU A 68 19.51 -13.13 -4.42
N THR A 69 19.05 -14.19 -3.75
CA THR A 69 19.24 -14.39 -2.30
C THR A 69 20.68 -14.14 -1.82
N PRO A 70 21.75 -14.55 -2.52
CA PRO A 70 23.13 -14.30 -2.08
C PRO A 70 23.57 -12.84 -2.08
N ILE A 71 22.91 -11.98 -2.86
CA ILE A 71 23.29 -10.57 -3.07
C ILE A 71 22.13 -9.59 -2.84
N ALA A 72 21.04 -10.05 -2.21
CA ALA A 72 19.80 -9.27 -2.10
C ALA A 72 20.04 -7.92 -1.40
N ALA A 73 20.85 -7.90 -0.34
CA ALA A 73 21.16 -6.69 0.41
C ALA A 73 21.97 -5.67 -0.42
N GLU A 74 22.91 -6.13 -1.24
CA GLU A 74 23.67 -5.27 -2.15
C GLU A 74 22.76 -4.64 -3.20
N ILE A 75 21.83 -5.43 -3.76
CA ILE A 75 20.85 -4.95 -4.74
C ILE A 75 19.87 -3.96 -4.11
N GLU A 76 19.32 -4.25 -2.94
CA GLU A 76 18.46 -3.32 -2.19
C GLU A 76 19.16 -1.98 -1.94
N ARG A 77 20.42 -2.02 -1.52
CA ARG A 77 21.22 -0.82 -1.30
C ARG A 77 21.45 -0.05 -2.61
N GLU A 78 21.82 -0.73 -3.68
CA GLU A 78 22.05 -0.10 -4.98
C GLU A 78 20.77 0.56 -5.54
N LEU A 79 19.64 -0.14 -5.44
CA LEU A 79 18.33 0.39 -5.85
C LEU A 79 17.94 1.58 -4.97
N THR A 80 18.11 1.46 -3.65
CA THR A 80 17.85 2.56 -2.69
C THR A 80 18.70 3.78 -2.99
N ASP A 81 20.01 3.62 -3.24
CA ASP A 81 20.90 4.73 -3.60
C ASP A 81 20.48 5.38 -4.93
N SER A 82 20.03 4.57 -5.89
CA SER A 82 19.49 5.07 -7.16
C SER A 82 18.22 5.89 -6.94
N CYS A 83 17.28 5.37 -6.17
CA CYS A 83 16.02 6.05 -5.85
C CYS A 83 16.23 7.28 -4.97
N THR A 84 17.23 7.28 -4.08
CA THR A 84 17.56 8.45 -3.25
C THR A 84 18.15 9.57 -4.10
N ARG A 85 19.02 9.26 -5.06
CA ARG A 85 19.52 10.26 -6.02
C ARG A 85 18.37 10.86 -6.84
N HIS A 86 17.46 10.04 -7.33
CA HIS A 86 16.28 10.50 -8.07
C HIS A 86 15.31 11.29 -7.19
N GLY A 87 15.01 10.79 -5.98
CA GLY A 87 14.12 11.37 -4.99
C GLY A 87 14.62 12.66 -4.36
N SER A 88 15.94 12.89 -4.35
CA SER A 88 16.52 14.16 -3.90
C SER A 88 16.04 15.36 -4.72
N LEU A 89 15.62 15.15 -5.97
CA LEU A 89 14.96 16.16 -6.80
C LEU A 89 13.64 16.65 -6.19
N TYR A 90 13.02 15.84 -5.33
CA TYR A 90 11.71 16.05 -4.76
C TYR A 90 11.74 16.27 -3.23
N ASP A 91 12.93 16.45 -2.62
CA ASP A 91 13.14 16.51 -1.16
C ASP A 91 12.51 15.30 -0.42
N ARG A 92 12.65 14.11 -1.03
CA ARG A 92 12.03 12.86 -0.56
C ARG A 92 13.05 11.78 -0.27
N VAL A 93 12.72 10.97 0.73
CA VAL A 93 13.52 9.81 1.12
C VAL A 93 12.81 8.53 0.67
N TYR A 94 13.54 7.73 -0.10
CA TYR A 94 13.07 6.45 -0.62
C TYR A 94 13.95 5.32 -0.12
N ARG A 95 13.32 4.20 0.22
CA ARG A 95 14.00 2.95 0.50
C ARG A 95 13.43 1.86 -0.39
N VAL A 96 14.29 0.98 -0.90
CA VAL A 96 13.86 -0.17 -1.70
C VAL A 96 14.02 -1.44 -0.88
N GLN A 97 13.02 -2.33 -0.97
CA GLN A 97 13.09 -3.67 -0.39
C GLN A 97 12.72 -4.71 -1.45
N LEU A 98 13.51 -5.76 -1.55
CA LEU A 98 13.21 -6.92 -2.38
C LEU A 98 12.35 -7.89 -1.59
N ARG A 99 11.34 -8.47 -2.25
CA ARG A 99 10.47 -9.48 -1.66
C ARG A 99 10.32 -10.65 -2.60
N ARG A 100 10.07 -11.81 -2.03
CA ARG A 100 9.63 -12.99 -2.76
C ARG A 100 8.11 -12.98 -2.81
N SER A 101 7.54 -13.14 -3.99
CA SER A 101 6.12 -13.45 -4.18
C SER A 101 5.88 -14.93 -3.81
N ASP A 102 4.73 -15.23 -3.24
CA ASP A 102 4.30 -16.61 -2.96
C ASP A 102 3.70 -17.29 -4.19
N ASP A 103 3.35 -16.51 -5.22
CA ASP A 103 2.81 -16.98 -6.50
C ASP A 103 3.94 -17.32 -7.50
N ARG A 104 3.92 -18.56 -8.01
CA ARG A 104 4.89 -19.03 -9.01
C ARG A 104 4.62 -18.49 -10.41
N ASP A 105 3.38 -18.11 -10.68
CA ASP A 105 2.94 -17.59 -11.98
C ASP A 105 2.96 -16.05 -12.03
N ALA A 106 3.44 -15.40 -10.96
CA ALA A 106 3.61 -13.95 -10.86
C ALA A 106 4.50 -13.37 -11.98
N PRO A 107 4.35 -12.08 -12.32
CA PRO A 107 5.31 -11.40 -13.19
C PRO A 107 6.72 -11.47 -12.59
N LEU A 108 7.75 -11.35 -13.43
CA LEU A 108 9.14 -11.44 -13.00
C LEU A 108 9.46 -10.46 -11.84
N PHE A 109 8.91 -9.25 -11.93
CA PHE A 109 8.88 -8.31 -10.83
C PHE A 109 7.59 -7.45 -10.88
N ALA A 110 7.16 -6.97 -9.71
CA ALA A 110 6.13 -5.95 -9.54
C ALA A 110 6.58 -4.96 -8.46
N ILE A 111 6.25 -3.67 -8.62
CA ILE A 111 6.66 -2.62 -7.69
C ILE A 111 5.43 -2.04 -7.00
N SER A 112 5.48 -1.94 -5.67
CA SER A 112 4.48 -1.28 -4.84
C SER A 112 5.14 -0.21 -3.96
N ALA A 113 4.43 0.89 -3.70
CA ALA A 113 4.89 1.98 -2.85
C ALA A 113 4.08 2.01 -1.55
N HIS A 114 4.78 2.10 -0.43
CA HIS A 114 4.21 2.10 0.92
C HIS A 114 4.70 3.33 1.68
N ALA A 115 3.81 3.99 2.41
CA ALA A 115 4.18 5.15 3.22
C ALA A 115 4.78 4.69 4.56
N GLY A 116 6.01 5.10 4.86
CA GLY A 116 6.67 4.91 6.14
C GLY A 116 7.52 3.64 6.30
N HIS A 117 8.11 3.54 7.49
CA HIS A 117 9.00 2.49 7.98
C HIS A 117 8.31 1.12 8.21
N ASP A 118 7.27 0.83 7.45
CA ASP A 118 6.47 -0.37 7.60
C ASP A 118 7.10 -1.47 6.76
N LEU A 119 8.06 -2.20 7.35
CA LEU A 119 8.23 -3.64 7.27
C LEU A 119 9.30 -4.11 8.24
N ALA A 120 8.93 -5.09 9.04
CA ALA A 120 9.83 -5.85 9.88
C ALA A 120 11.01 -6.42 9.07
N GLU A 121 12.15 -6.50 9.73
CA GLU A 121 13.30 -7.32 9.35
C GLU A 121 12.83 -8.73 8.94
N PRO A 122 13.36 -9.33 7.86
CA PRO A 122 12.91 -10.65 7.42
C PRO A 122 13.05 -11.67 8.57
N PRO A 123 12.05 -12.54 8.80
CA PRO A 123 12.18 -13.56 9.82
C PRO A 123 13.37 -14.48 9.47
N PRO A 124 14.21 -14.87 10.46
CA PRO A 124 15.24 -15.86 10.22
C PRO A 124 14.58 -17.18 9.77
N LEU A 125 15.10 -17.74 8.68
CA LEU A 125 14.70 -19.03 8.12
C LEU A 125 14.79 -20.14 9.18
N GLU A 126 13.66 -20.68 9.62
CA GLU A 126 13.60 -21.93 10.39
C GLU A 126 12.94 -23.04 9.54
N PRO A 127 13.46 -24.29 9.58
CA PRO A 127 13.11 -25.36 8.64
C PRO A 127 11.88 -26.20 9.05
N ASP A 128 11.14 -26.62 8.02
CA ASP A 128 10.07 -27.63 7.86
C ASP A 128 9.65 -28.55 9.02
N THR A 129 8.33 -28.68 9.24
CA THR A 129 7.67 -29.94 9.65
C THR A 129 6.17 -29.95 9.21
N PRO A 130 5.55 -31.11 8.85
CA PRO A 130 4.54 -31.18 7.79
C PRO A 130 3.07 -31.27 8.21
N ALA A 131 2.22 -31.14 7.19
CA ALA A 131 0.76 -31.08 7.13
C ALA A 131 -0.05 -32.24 7.77
N SER A 132 -1.32 -31.97 8.09
CA SER A 132 -2.36 -33.00 8.30
C SER A 132 -3.74 -32.54 7.83
N SER A 133 -4.08 -33.05 6.64
CA SER A 133 -5.35 -33.65 6.17
C SER A 133 -6.74 -33.18 6.66
N GLU A 134 -7.50 -32.66 5.69
CA GLU A 134 -8.97 -32.72 5.49
C GLU A 134 -9.49 -34.18 5.33
N PRO A 135 -10.83 -34.55 5.31
CA PRO A 135 -11.89 -33.89 4.49
C PRO A 135 -13.42 -34.06 4.85
N SER A 136 -14.26 -33.38 4.03
CA SER A 136 -15.48 -33.86 3.32
C SER A 136 -16.92 -33.34 3.62
N VAL A 137 -17.42 -32.52 2.65
CA VAL A 137 -18.69 -32.47 1.85
C VAL A 137 -20.12 -32.46 2.48
N ALA A 138 -20.95 -31.48 2.07
CA ALA A 138 -22.31 -31.69 1.49
C ALA A 138 -22.86 -30.43 0.78
N THR A 139 -23.70 -30.66 -0.24
CA THR A 139 -24.02 -29.82 -1.42
C THR A 139 -25.32 -29.00 -1.31
N ALA A 140 -25.40 -27.84 -2.01
CA ALA A 140 -26.39 -27.49 -3.06
C ALA A 140 -27.12 -26.11 -2.98
N HIS A 141 -27.27 -25.53 -4.19
CA HIS A 141 -28.19 -24.47 -4.70
C HIS A 141 -27.66 -23.03 -4.84
N ALA A 142 -27.47 -22.64 -6.12
CA ALA A 142 -27.07 -21.32 -6.60
C ALA A 142 -28.28 -20.37 -6.75
N PRO A 143 -28.09 -19.09 -6.41
CA PRO A 143 -28.10 -18.03 -7.44
C PRO A 143 -26.98 -16.99 -7.22
N ALA A 144 -26.48 -16.39 -8.33
CA ALA A 144 -25.48 -15.32 -8.43
C ALA A 144 -24.19 -15.53 -7.59
N GLY A 145 -23.12 -15.96 -8.27
CA GLY A 145 -21.95 -16.60 -7.65
C GLY A 145 -21.27 -15.83 -6.51
N PRO A 146 -20.83 -16.51 -5.44
CA PRO A 146 -20.07 -15.92 -4.35
C PRO A 146 -18.65 -15.54 -4.83
N LEU A 147 -18.19 -14.37 -4.42
CA LEU A 147 -16.78 -13.97 -4.54
C LEU A 147 -15.91 -14.93 -3.71
N PRO A 148 -14.72 -15.34 -4.19
CA PRO A 148 -13.85 -16.23 -3.44
C PRO A 148 -13.42 -15.58 -2.12
N ALA A 149 -13.59 -16.30 -1.02
CA ALA A 149 -13.04 -15.91 0.27
C ALA A 149 -11.51 -16.00 0.20
N LEU A 150 -10.83 -14.85 0.28
CA LEU A 150 -9.38 -14.77 0.25
C LEU A 150 -8.76 -15.34 1.55
N PRO A 151 -7.89 -16.36 1.48
CA PRO A 151 -7.02 -16.70 2.60
C PRO A 151 -5.96 -15.60 2.78
N LEU A 152 -5.87 -15.08 4.01
CA LEU A 152 -4.97 -14.00 4.45
C LEU A 152 -3.50 -14.45 4.54
N ALA A 153 -2.89 -14.79 3.42
CA ALA A 153 -1.46 -15.05 3.31
C ALA A 153 -0.97 -14.74 1.89
N ASP A 154 -1.09 -13.48 1.46
CA ASP A 154 -0.40 -13.01 0.25
C ASP A 154 -0.19 -11.48 0.30
N PRO A 155 1.05 -10.98 0.41
CA PRO A 155 1.35 -9.56 0.29
C PRO A 155 1.24 -9.00 -1.15
N ASP A 156 0.91 -9.83 -2.16
CA ASP A 156 0.47 -9.39 -3.50
C ASP A 156 -1.06 -9.21 -3.61
N ALA A 157 -1.85 -9.61 -2.60
CA ALA A 157 -3.32 -9.49 -2.60
C ALA A 157 -3.87 -8.11 -2.16
N THR A 158 -3.11 -7.03 -2.36
CA THR A 158 -3.65 -5.65 -2.28
C THR A 158 -4.08 -5.11 -3.64
N ARG A 159 -4.19 -5.98 -4.67
CA ARG A 159 -5.13 -5.72 -5.75
C ARG A 159 -6.50 -6.24 -5.33
N ALA A 160 -7.35 -5.33 -4.90
CA ALA A 160 -8.78 -5.55 -5.00
C ALA A 160 -9.12 -5.76 -6.49
N GLU A 161 -9.11 -7.01 -6.96
CA GLU A 161 -9.88 -7.39 -8.15
C GLU A 161 -11.36 -7.23 -7.80
N GLY A 162 -11.84 -5.99 -7.93
CA GLY A 162 -13.14 -5.55 -7.44
C GLY A 162 -13.31 -4.03 -7.37
N ALA A 163 -12.25 -3.23 -7.53
CA ALA A 163 -12.41 -1.81 -7.87
C ALA A 163 -12.15 -1.66 -9.38
N GLY A 164 -13.21 -1.72 -10.19
CA GLY A 164 -13.14 -1.03 -11.48
C GLY A 164 -12.62 0.37 -11.18
N GLY A 165 -11.50 0.76 -11.80
CA GLY A 165 -10.76 1.98 -11.43
C GLY A 165 -11.74 3.10 -11.14
N ALA A 166 -11.76 3.55 -9.87
CA ALA A 166 -12.77 4.49 -9.41
C ALA A 166 -12.70 5.71 -10.33
N PHE A 167 -13.77 5.91 -11.11
CA PHE A 167 -13.74 6.78 -12.27
C PHE A 167 -13.57 8.21 -11.77
N GLY A 168 -12.38 8.81 -11.93
CA GLY A 168 -12.03 10.13 -11.35
C GLY A 168 -10.95 10.10 -10.25
N TRP A 169 -10.53 8.93 -9.77
CA TRP A 169 -9.39 8.80 -8.87
C TRP A 169 -8.07 9.06 -9.60
N GLU A 170 -7.22 9.88 -8.98
CA GLU A 170 -5.85 10.10 -9.42
C GLU A 170 -4.89 9.83 -8.26
N ALA A 171 -4.02 8.83 -8.42
CA ALA A 171 -3.02 8.49 -7.41
C ALA A 171 -2.13 9.71 -7.09
N GLY A 172 -1.94 9.99 -5.81
CA GLY A 172 -1.11 11.12 -5.35
C GLY A 172 -1.76 12.49 -5.50
N ARG A 173 -3.02 12.58 -5.98
CA ARG A 173 -3.82 13.81 -5.94
C ARG A 173 -4.24 14.20 -4.53
N TRP A 174 -4.36 13.23 -3.63
CA TRP A 174 -4.90 13.43 -2.29
C TRP A 174 -3.84 13.19 -1.22
N MET A 175 -3.92 13.95 -0.13
CA MET A 175 -3.09 13.76 1.06
C MET A 175 -3.95 13.65 2.30
N LEU A 176 -3.58 12.78 3.22
CA LEU A 176 -4.11 12.73 4.57
C LEU A 176 -3.20 13.55 5.49
N VAL A 177 -3.73 14.65 6.01
CA VAL A 177 -3.08 15.50 7.01
C VAL A 177 -3.51 15.05 8.40
N VAL A 178 -2.55 14.87 9.29
CA VAL A 178 -2.75 14.45 10.68
C VAL A 178 -2.32 15.58 11.60
N GLU A 179 -3.25 16.06 12.41
CA GLU A 179 -3.04 17.10 13.42
C GLU A 179 -3.12 16.49 14.83
N ASN A 180 -2.29 17.00 15.73
CA ASN A 180 -2.34 16.63 17.15
C ASN A 180 -3.56 17.27 17.87
N GLU A 181 -3.68 17.02 19.17
CA GLU A 181 -4.77 17.60 19.99
C GLU A 181 -4.74 19.14 20.03
N GLN A 182 -3.59 19.76 19.76
CA GLN A 182 -3.39 21.20 19.74
C GLN A 182 -3.70 21.83 18.36
N GLY A 183 -4.02 21.01 17.35
CA GLY A 183 -4.24 21.47 15.97
C GLY A 183 -2.95 21.74 15.20
N GLU A 184 -1.81 21.22 15.66
CA GLU A 184 -0.54 21.31 14.94
C GLU A 184 -0.38 20.10 14.01
N GLU A 185 -0.03 20.36 12.75
CA GLU A 185 0.25 19.33 11.75
C GLU A 185 1.48 18.49 12.17
N GLN A 186 1.29 17.19 12.32
CA GLN A 186 2.31 16.28 12.82
C GLN A 186 2.82 15.32 11.74
N GLU A 187 1.91 14.75 10.94
CA GLU A 187 2.24 13.78 9.90
C GLU A 187 1.39 14.06 8.65
N VAL A 188 1.95 13.83 7.46
CA VAL A 188 1.21 13.93 6.19
C VAL A 188 1.49 12.69 5.35
N PHE A 189 0.46 12.10 4.78
CA PHE A 189 0.55 10.89 3.96
C PHE A 189 -0.06 11.13 2.59
N ARG A 190 0.65 10.80 1.51
CA ARG A 190 0.03 10.76 0.18
C ARG A 190 -0.84 9.53 0.03
N LEU A 191 -2.03 9.71 -0.53
CA LEU A 191 -2.93 8.62 -0.85
C LEU A 191 -2.68 8.17 -2.28
N THR A 192 -2.19 6.95 -2.44
CA THR A 192 -1.92 6.31 -3.74
C THR A 192 -3.09 5.45 -4.20
N GLU A 193 -3.90 4.97 -3.25
CA GLU A 193 -5.02 4.07 -3.49
C GLU A 193 -6.35 4.72 -3.10
N PRO A 194 -7.44 4.46 -3.86
CA PRO A 194 -8.77 5.01 -3.54
C PRO A 194 -9.34 4.42 -2.24
N PHE A 195 -8.81 3.28 -1.78
CA PHE A 195 -9.12 2.68 -0.49
C PHE A 195 -7.87 2.71 0.40
N THR A 196 -7.96 3.34 1.56
CA THR A 196 -6.84 3.50 2.49
C THR A 196 -7.28 3.15 3.90
N THR A 197 -6.55 2.26 4.58
CA THR A 197 -6.79 1.99 6.00
C THR A 197 -5.87 2.83 6.87
N VAL A 198 -6.40 3.35 7.99
CA VAL A 198 -5.68 4.22 8.92
C VAL A 198 -5.79 3.68 10.34
N GLY A 199 -4.69 3.70 11.07
CA GLY A 199 -4.69 3.31 12.48
C GLY A 199 -3.34 3.50 13.15
N ARG A 200 -3.25 3.10 14.41
CA ARG A 200 -2.00 3.14 15.15
C ARG A 200 -1.02 2.13 14.58
N ARG A 201 0.22 2.56 14.35
CA ARG A 201 1.31 1.70 13.88
C ARG A 201 1.41 0.40 14.70
N SER A 202 1.63 -0.71 14.01
CA SER A 202 1.65 -2.06 14.59
C SER A 202 2.53 -2.98 13.76
N ASP A 203 3.39 -3.75 14.42
CA ASP A 203 4.21 -4.77 13.76
C ASP A 203 3.45 -6.08 13.50
N ASP A 204 2.23 -6.22 14.04
CA ASP A 204 1.32 -7.34 13.79
C ASP A 204 0.77 -7.30 12.35
N PRO A 205 1.15 -8.22 11.45
CA PRO A 205 0.76 -8.19 10.04
C PRO A 205 -0.77 -8.24 9.84
N MET A 206 -1.50 -8.90 10.75
CA MET A 206 -2.96 -9.01 10.67
C MET A 206 -3.68 -7.70 10.99
N LEU A 207 -2.97 -6.74 11.55
CA LEU A 207 -3.48 -5.43 11.95
C LEU A 207 -2.74 -4.29 11.23
N ARG A 208 -1.94 -4.61 10.21
CA ARG A 208 -1.28 -3.61 9.37
C ARG A 208 -2.33 -2.75 8.67
N VAL A 209 -2.00 -1.47 8.53
CA VAL A 209 -2.80 -0.44 7.89
C VAL A 209 -1.96 0.23 6.82
N THR A 210 -2.62 0.82 5.81
CA THR A 210 -1.97 1.58 4.74
C THR A 210 -1.26 2.82 5.31
N VAL A 211 -1.89 3.48 6.30
CA VAL A 211 -1.34 4.63 7.01
C VAL A 211 -1.24 4.32 8.51
N GLY A 212 0.00 4.13 8.97
CA GLY A 212 0.32 3.89 10.38
C GLY A 212 0.68 5.19 11.10
N LEU A 213 -0.20 5.66 11.99
CA LEU A 213 -0.01 6.86 12.79
C LEU A 213 0.99 6.63 13.94
N SER A 214 1.86 7.61 14.16
CA SER A 214 2.90 7.58 15.20
C SER A 214 2.47 8.30 16.47
N GLY A 215 2.94 7.84 17.64
CA GLY A 215 2.74 8.57 18.90
C GLY A 215 1.30 8.66 19.41
N VAL A 216 0.37 7.89 18.84
CA VAL A 216 -1.07 7.94 19.18
C VAL A 216 -1.54 6.66 19.90
N PRO A 217 -1.21 6.46 21.19
CA PRO A 217 -1.52 5.22 21.91
C PRO A 217 -3.02 4.97 22.06
N HIS A 218 -3.84 6.01 22.00
CA HIS A 218 -5.29 5.92 22.14
C HIS A 218 -5.98 5.46 20.86
N VAL A 219 -5.32 5.53 19.70
CA VAL A 219 -5.89 5.11 18.42
C VAL A 219 -5.82 3.58 18.29
N SER A 220 -6.89 2.98 17.76
CA SER A 220 -6.92 1.53 17.47
C SER A 220 -5.90 1.20 16.38
N ARG A 221 -5.28 0.02 16.42
CA ARG A 221 -4.33 -0.41 15.36
C ARG A 221 -4.94 -0.36 13.96
N ARG A 222 -6.23 -0.67 13.88
CA ARG A 222 -7.10 -0.41 12.73
C ARG A 222 -8.24 0.48 13.23
N GLN A 223 -8.16 1.78 12.96
CA GLN A 223 -9.12 2.74 13.48
C GLN A 223 -10.20 3.06 12.46
N LEU A 224 -9.82 3.31 11.22
CA LEU A 224 -10.77 3.63 10.15
C LEU A 224 -10.29 3.15 8.78
N ALA A 225 -11.21 3.13 7.83
CA ALA A 225 -10.89 3.06 6.41
C ALA A 225 -11.49 4.27 5.68
N LEU A 226 -10.79 4.76 4.68
CA LEU A 226 -11.20 5.80 3.75
C LEU A 226 -11.46 5.13 2.41
N LEU A 227 -12.62 5.38 1.83
CA LEU A 227 -12.96 4.99 0.47
C LEU A 227 -13.31 6.26 -0.30
N TRP A 228 -12.56 6.53 -1.38
CA TRP A 228 -12.88 7.59 -2.31
C TRP A 228 -14.15 7.25 -3.10
N ASP A 229 -14.97 8.27 -3.32
CA ASP A 229 -16.18 8.21 -4.12
C ASP A 229 -16.37 9.53 -4.88
N GLU A 230 -17.16 9.50 -5.94
CA GLU A 230 -17.56 10.69 -6.69
C GLU A 230 -19.09 10.76 -6.72
N GLU A 231 -19.63 11.79 -6.06
CA GLU A 231 -21.07 11.98 -5.96
C GLU A 231 -21.46 13.30 -6.61
N ALA A 232 -22.34 13.23 -7.61
CA ALA A 232 -22.76 14.38 -8.41
C ALA A 232 -21.61 15.17 -9.08
N GLY A 233 -20.48 14.51 -9.35
CA GLY A 233 -19.28 15.11 -9.96
C GLY A 233 -18.32 15.76 -8.96
N GLU A 234 -18.61 15.67 -7.66
CA GLU A 234 -17.75 16.22 -6.60
C GLU A 234 -17.05 15.07 -5.85
N PRO A 235 -15.74 15.21 -5.54
CA PRO A 235 -14.99 14.19 -4.81
C PRO A 235 -15.45 14.13 -3.35
N ALA A 236 -15.69 12.92 -2.85
CA ALA A 236 -16.04 12.66 -1.47
C ALA A 236 -15.29 11.44 -0.91
N PHE A 237 -15.28 11.30 0.41
CA PHE A 237 -14.70 10.13 1.07
C PHE A 237 -15.70 9.51 2.04
N HIS A 238 -15.91 8.21 1.94
CA HIS A 238 -16.59 7.43 2.97
C HIS A 238 -15.58 6.98 4.02
N VAL A 239 -15.83 7.36 5.26
CA VAL A 239 -15.03 7.05 6.43
C VAL A 239 -15.75 5.96 7.22
N TYR A 240 -15.19 4.76 7.21
CA TYR A 240 -15.68 3.62 7.97
C TYR A 240 -14.98 3.58 9.32
N ASN A 241 -15.70 3.72 10.44
CA ASN A 241 -15.10 3.58 11.77
C ASN A 241 -14.95 2.11 12.16
N LEU A 242 -13.74 1.57 12.01
CA LEU A 242 -13.43 0.16 12.29
C LEU A 242 -13.03 -0.09 13.74
N GLY A 243 -12.59 0.97 14.44
CA GLY A 243 -11.93 0.91 15.73
C GLY A 243 -12.86 0.85 16.93
N LEU A 244 -12.27 1.05 18.11
CA LEU A 244 -12.99 1.10 19.39
C LEU A 244 -13.55 2.49 19.69
N ASN A 245 -12.77 3.54 19.41
CA ASN A 245 -13.17 4.91 19.71
C ASN A 245 -14.12 5.45 18.64
N PRO A 246 -15.08 6.31 19.01
CA PRO A 246 -15.91 6.99 18.04
C PRO A 246 -15.09 7.92 17.15
N LEU A 247 -15.60 8.25 15.96
CA LEU A 247 -15.12 9.37 15.16
C LEU A 247 -16.08 10.55 15.35
N HIS A 248 -15.54 11.76 15.32
CA HIS A 248 -16.34 12.98 15.33
C HIS A 248 -16.17 13.69 13.99
N VAL A 249 -17.28 13.84 13.26
CA VAL A 249 -17.33 14.38 11.90
C VAL A 249 -18.48 15.37 11.82
N GLY A 250 -18.22 16.63 11.46
CA GLY A 250 -19.27 17.65 11.36
C GLY A 250 -20.14 17.81 12.63
N GLY A 251 -19.58 17.53 13.81
CA GLY A 251 -20.32 17.54 15.10
C GLY A 251 -21.18 16.29 15.36
N ARG A 252 -21.21 15.32 14.44
CA ARG A 252 -21.82 13.99 14.61
C ARG A 252 -20.80 13.00 15.17
N GLU A 253 -21.23 12.16 16.09
CA GLU A 253 -20.46 11.01 16.56
C GLU A 253 -20.77 9.77 15.71
N VAL A 254 -19.73 9.10 15.24
CA VAL A 254 -19.80 7.85 14.45
C VAL A 254 -19.24 6.73 15.32
N PRO A 255 -20.06 5.83 15.87
CA PRO A 255 -19.58 4.74 16.72
C PRO A 255 -18.66 3.78 15.96
N GLY A 256 -17.75 3.12 16.68
CA GLY A 256 -16.85 2.12 16.10
C GLY A 256 -17.51 0.76 15.88
N ALA A 257 -17.29 0.17 14.71
CA ALA A 257 -17.79 -1.16 14.33
C ALA A 257 -17.01 -2.33 15.00
N ARG A 258 -15.85 -2.05 15.62
CA ARG A 258 -15.04 -3.02 16.39
C ARG A 258 -14.63 -4.26 15.60
N VAL A 259 -14.24 -4.09 14.34
CA VAL A 259 -13.89 -5.19 13.42
C VAL A 259 -12.68 -6.02 13.91
N GLY A 260 -11.76 -5.39 14.64
CA GLY A 260 -10.62 -6.08 15.24
C GLY A 260 -9.68 -6.72 14.21
N ARG A 261 -9.44 -8.03 14.35
CA ARG A 261 -8.54 -8.83 13.47
C ARG A 261 -9.24 -9.45 12.26
N ALA A 262 -10.55 -9.29 12.13
CA ALA A 262 -11.28 -9.87 11.01
C ALA A 262 -10.89 -9.21 9.68
N THR A 263 -11.08 -9.95 8.58
CA THR A 263 -11.02 -9.37 7.24
C THR A 263 -12.05 -8.24 7.14
N VAL A 264 -11.62 -7.07 6.65
CA VAL A 264 -12.52 -5.92 6.50
C VAL A 264 -13.38 -6.14 5.27
N ARG A 265 -14.69 -6.26 5.48
CA ARG A 265 -15.70 -6.28 4.42
C ARG A 265 -16.58 -5.05 4.59
N TYR A 266 -16.24 -3.98 3.88
CA TYR A 266 -16.86 -2.67 4.09
C TYR A 266 -18.36 -2.65 3.72
N GLU A 267 -18.78 -3.51 2.79
CA GLU A 267 -20.19 -3.71 2.42
C GLU A 267 -21.03 -4.29 3.57
N GLU A 268 -20.40 -4.96 4.54
CA GLU A 268 -21.06 -5.53 5.71
C GLU A 268 -21.10 -4.56 6.89
N ILE A 269 -20.50 -3.37 6.76
CA ILE A 269 -20.47 -2.35 7.82
C ILE A 269 -21.74 -1.51 7.74
N GLU A 270 -22.52 -1.51 8.82
CA GLU A 270 -23.76 -0.74 8.91
C GLU A 270 -23.51 0.78 8.77
N ASP A 271 -24.43 1.49 8.13
CA ASP A 271 -24.39 2.95 7.91
C ASP A 271 -24.15 3.77 9.18
N ALA A 272 -24.55 3.24 10.35
CA ALA A 272 -24.30 3.86 11.65
C ALA A 272 -22.80 4.06 11.94
N HIS A 273 -21.93 3.24 11.33
CA HIS A 273 -20.48 3.28 11.46
C HIS A 273 -19.78 4.02 10.33
N VAL A 274 -20.54 4.66 9.44
CA VAL A 274 -20.04 5.31 8.23
C VAL A 274 -20.32 6.82 8.28
N ALA A 275 -19.36 7.61 7.83
CA ALA A 275 -19.54 9.03 7.56
C ALA A 275 -19.01 9.40 6.19
N ARG A 276 -19.79 10.17 5.44
CA ARG A 276 -19.29 10.90 4.28
C ARG A 276 -18.56 12.15 4.78
N VAL A 277 -17.40 12.43 4.20
CA VAL A 277 -16.63 13.66 4.42
C VAL A 277 -16.22 14.27 3.10
N ASP A 278 -16.31 15.59 3.03
CA ASP A 278 -15.78 16.35 1.90
C ASP A 278 -14.27 16.62 2.10
N PRO A 279 -13.50 16.84 1.02
CA PRO A 279 -12.12 17.28 1.14
C PRO A 279 -11.98 18.53 2.02
N GLY A 280 -11.03 18.50 2.96
CA GLY A 280 -10.79 19.54 3.95
C GLY A 280 -11.68 19.46 5.19
N GLU A 281 -12.66 18.55 5.24
CA GLU A 281 -13.43 18.33 6.47
C GLU A 281 -12.61 17.57 7.52
N SER A 282 -12.83 17.92 8.79
CA SER A 282 -12.09 17.35 9.93
C SER A 282 -12.77 16.11 10.50
N VAL A 283 -11.98 15.04 10.66
CA VAL A 283 -12.36 13.79 11.32
C VAL A 283 -11.50 13.61 12.57
N ARG A 284 -12.10 13.80 13.75
CA ARG A 284 -11.39 13.61 15.02
C ARG A 284 -11.61 12.20 15.57
N ILE A 285 -10.54 11.51 15.96
CA ILE A 285 -10.63 10.18 16.56
C ILE A 285 -10.83 10.31 18.08
N GLY A 286 -12.00 9.90 18.59
CA GLY A 286 -12.35 10.00 20.01
C GLY A 286 -12.31 11.42 20.56
N ASP A 287 -12.31 11.54 21.90
CA ASP A 287 -12.39 12.85 22.55
C ASP A 287 -11.06 13.62 22.63
N ARG A 288 -9.94 12.90 22.52
CA ARG A 288 -8.58 13.45 22.64
C ARG A 288 -7.62 12.79 21.66
N GLY A 289 -8.11 12.23 20.56
CA GLY A 289 -7.22 11.71 19.53
C GLY A 289 -6.85 12.76 18.51
N PRO A 290 -6.02 12.38 17.53
CA PRO A 290 -5.64 13.24 16.44
C PRO A 290 -6.86 13.63 15.58
N THR A 291 -6.73 14.75 14.89
CA THR A 291 -7.65 15.19 13.83
C THR A 291 -7.05 14.85 12.48
N LEU A 292 -7.87 14.30 11.60
CA LEU A 292 -7.49 13.93 10.25
C LEU A 292 -8.25 14.80 9.25
N ARG A 293 -7.58 15.21 8.17
CA ARG A 293 -8.23 15.84 7.01
C ARG A 293 -7.68 15.25 5.73
N VAL A 294 -8.53 15.03 4.75
CA VAL A 294 -8.08 14.71 3.40
C VAL A 294 -8.05 16.00 2.58
N GLU A 295 -6.88 16.37 2.07
CA GLU A 295 -6.69 17.58 1.27
C GLU A 295 -6.27 17.22 -0.16
N GLU A 296 -6.68 18.05 -1.12
CA GLU A 296 -6.17 17.96 -2.48
C GLU A 296 -4.75 18.56 -2.55
N VAL A 297 -3.83 17.80 -3.14
CA VAL A 297 -2.52 18.30 -3.56
C VAL A 297 -2.74 19.28 -4.71
N PRO A 298 -2.26 20.53 -4.61
CA PRO A 298 -2.37 21.50 -5.69
C PRO A 298 -1.89 20.89 -7.01
N ALA A 299 -2.62 21.17 -8.09
CA ALA A 299 -2.13 20.83 -9.42
C ALA A 299 -0.74 21.48 -9.62
N PRO A 300 0.19 20.81 -10.32
CA PRO A 300 1.44 21.44 -10.69
C PRO A 300 1.10 22.73 -11.41
N ALA A 301 1.61 23.86 -10.91
CA ALA A 301 1.60 25.07 -11.70
C ALA A 301 2.38 24.73 -12.99
N GLU A 302 1.81 25.03 -14.16
CA GLU A 302 2.60 24.98 -15.40
C GLU A 302 3.83 25.86 -15.17
N ASP A 303 5.00 25.24 -15.08
CA ASP A 303 6.26 25.96 -15.00
C ASP A 303 6.44 26.68 -16.35
N PRO A 304 6.34 28.02 -16.41
CA PRO A 304 6.47 28.75 -17.66
C PRO A 304 7.88 28.61 -18.28
N ASP A 305 8.86 28.12 -17.52
CA ASP A 305 10.24 27.95 -17.94
C ASP A 305 10.63 26.49 -18.27
N ALA A 306 9.68 25.53 -18.20
CA ALA A 306 9.93 24.16 -18.63
C ALA A 306 10.19 24.12 -20.15
N THR A 307 11.48 24.05 -20.50
CA THR A 307 11.95 24.00 -21.88
C THR A 307 11.44 22.72 -22.53
N ARG A 308 10.43 22.84 -23.41
CA ARG A 308 9.96 21.74 -24.26
C ARG A 308 11.08 21.38 -25.22
N TYR A 309 11.66 20.19 -25.07
CA TYR A 309 12.46 19.57 -26.11
C TYR A 309 11.50 18.88 -27.08
N GLU A 310 11.41 19.40 -28.31
CA GLU A 310 10.82 18.71 -29.48
C GLU A 310 11.83 17.74 -30.10
#